data_AF-A0A0C1J9T0-F1
#
_entry.id   AF-A0A0C1J9T0-F1
#
_cell.length_a   1.000
_cell.length_b   1.000
_cell.length_c   1.000
_cell.angle_alpha   90.00
_cell.angle_beta   90.00
_cell.angle_gamma   90.00
#
_symmetry.space_group_name_H-M   'P 1'
#
loop_
_entity.id
_entity.type
_entity.pdbx_description
1 polymer ?
#
loop_
_entity_poly.entity_id
_entity_poly.type
_entity_poly.pdbx_seq_one_letter_code
_entity_poly.pdbx_strand_id
1 'polypeptide(L)'
;MAGAAAAQDLPRPLTDDDFIPFDMEQAAIGHQLFYDPILSGNQNIACAHCHHPDFGTSDGLSLGIGEGGEGLGPDRTPGIGANKIRKRIPRNSPGLWNLGAKDIHTVFHDGRLSISDVYGNGFNSPAQEWLPDGLNSLLAAQALFPLTSQFEMAGNVAENEVTGAVHDRIDKGWSILAKRIRTSSYYGSAMVAAFDEIETAEEITITQIANALAAFMAIEWRSTDSAFDQYLAGNTDALTVTQKSGMDLFYGKAQCSSCHSGSLMTDQKFYALGLPPFGPGRTRQWDPYARDVGRMGESNRLEDAYRFRTPMLRNIVLTAPYGHNGAFPDLESIIRHHLNPRTSQENWTPQMAALPKIPWLQKTDFLVWEDRFEMERQFNKIDIDAIQLSELEVQSLISFLHSLTGFSVNSPKFGVPEGFIP
;
A
#
# COMPACT_ATOMS: atom_id res chain seq x y z
N MET A 1 -31.36 4.45 33.68
CA MET A 1 -30.84 3.11 33.98
C MET A 1 -29.53 2.98 33.23
N ALA A 2 -28.41 2.84 33.94
CA ALA A 2 -27.11 2.64 33.31
C ALA A 2 -27.12 1.25 32.66
N GLY A 3 -27.12 1.21 31.33
CA GLY A 3 -26.91 -0.03 30.59
C GLY A 3 -25.52 -0.55 30.94
N ALA A 4 -25.44 -1.82 31.33
CA ALA A 4 -24.18 -2.53 31.48
C ALA A 4 -23.38 -2.34 30.17
N ALA A 5 -22.19 -1.76 30.28
CA ALA A 5 -21.24 -1.72 29.18
C ALA A 5 -21.04 -3.17 28.72
N ALA A 6 -21.49 -3.49 27.50
CA ALA A 6 -21.06 -4.71 26.84
C ALA A 6 -19.52 -4.73 26.91
N ALA A 7 -18.94 -5.84 27.36
CA ALA A 7 -17.50 -6.00 27.32
C ALA A 7 -17.07 -5.72 25.87
N GLN A 8 -16.28 -4.66 25.67
CA GLN A 8 -15.75 -4.36 24.34
C GLN A 8 -14.90 -5.54 23.91
N ASP A 9 -15.21 -6.08 22.74
CA ASP A 9 -14.45 -7.17 22.13
C ASP A 9 -13.19 -6.56 21.50
N LEU A 10 -12.23 -6.20 22.37
CA LEU A 10 -10.93 -5.70 21.95
C LEU A 10 -10.09 -6.86 21.41
N PRO A 11 -9.29 -6.63 20.36
CA PRO A 11 -8.42 -7.67 19.82
C PRO A 11 -7.34 -8.04 20.84
N ARG A 12 -6.77 -9.23 20.69
CA ARG A 12 -5.56 -9.60 21.42
C ARG A 12 -4.35 -8.77 20.96
N PRO A 13 -3.33 -8.56 21.80
CA PRO A 13 -2.07 -7.94 21.36
C PRO A 13 -1.37 -8.80 20.29
N LEU A 14 -0.59 -8.14 19.43
CA LEU A 14 0.32 -8.82 18.51
C LEU A 14 1.55 -9.34 19.25
N THR A 15 2.06 -10.49 18.81
CA THR A 15 3.22 -11.19 19.36
C THR A 15 4.18 -11.58 18.23
N ASP A 16 5.37 -12.07 18.56
CA ASP A 16 6.33 -12.60 17.57
C ASP A 16 5.77 -13.75 16.76
N ASP A 17 4.94 -14.60 17.38
CA ASP A 17 4.35 -15.77 16.72
C ASP A 17 3.35 -15.40 15.61
N ASP A 18 2.89 -14.14 15.56
CA ASP A 18 1.97 -13.65 14.53
C ASP A 18 2.65 -13.31 13.21
N PHE A 19 3.99 -13.34 13.16
CA PHE A 19 4.76 -12.93 11.99
C PHE A 19 5.51 -14.12 11.39
N ILE A 20 5.67 -14.08 10.07
CA ILE A 20 6.50 -15.04 9.34
C ILE A 20 7.96 -14.80 9.76
N PRO A 21 8.71 -15.84 10.16
CA PRO A 21 10.14 -15.69 10.42
C PRO A 21 10.88 -15.46 9.10
N PHE A 22 11.71 -14.42 9.06
CA PHE A 22 12.55 -14.07 7.92
C PHE A 22 14.02 -14.10 8.31
N ASP A 23 14.87 -14.43 7.35
CA ASP A 23 16.31 -14.46 7.53
C ASP A 23 16.92 -13.04 7.46
N MET A 24 17.84 -12.74 8.37
CA MET A 24 18.45 -11.42 8.47
C MET A 24 19.47 -11.13 7.37
N GLU A 25 20.15 -12.15 6.84
CA GLU A 25 21.10 -12.01 5.73
C GLU A 25 20.34 -11.76 4.43
N GLN A 26 19.23 -12.47 4.21
CA GLN A 26 18.31 -12.19 3.10
C GLN A 26 17.73 -10.77 3.20
N ALA A 27 17.34 -10.34 4.40
CA ALA A 27 16.85 -8.99 4.65
C ALA A 27 17.93 -7.91 4.39
N ALA A 28 19.20 -8.18 4.70
CA ALA A 28 20.29 -7.25 4.43
C ALA A 28 20.48 -7.00 2.92
N ILE A 29 20.24 -8.02 2.08
CA ILE A 29 20.27 -7.85 0.62
C ILE A 29 19.01 -7.14 0.14
N GLY A 30 17.85 -7.53 0.67
CA GLY A 30 16.58 -6.85 0.39
C GLY A 30 16.62 -5.37 0.70
N HIS A 31 17.30 -4.99 1.79
CA HIS A 31 17.55 -3.60 2.17
C HIS A 31 18.25 -2.85 1.04
N GLN A 32 19.37 -3.36 0.53
CA GLN A 32 20.10 -2.71 -0.56
C GLN A 32 19.25 -2.63 -1.84
N LEU A 33 18.59 -3.72 -2.22
CA LEU A 33 17.73 -3.77 -3.40
C LEU A 33 16.53 -2.82 -3.33
N PHE A 34 16.01 -2.53 -2.14
CA PHE A 34 14.86 -1.64 -1.95
C PHE A 34 15.19 -0.18 -2.33
N TYR A 35 16.44 0.23 -2.11
CA TYR A 35 16.94 1.58 -2.42
C TYR A 35 17.67 1.67 -3.76
N ASP A 36 17.98 0.54 -4.41
CA ASP A 36 18.71 0.49 -5.67
C ASP A 36 17.75 0.46 -6.88
N PRO A 37 17.89 1.37 -7.86
CA PRO A 37 17.04 1.37 -9.04
C PRO A 37 17.32 0.22 -10.02
N ILE A 38 18.30 -0.66 -9.77
CA ILE A 38 18.68 -1.80 -10.64
C ILE A 38 17.50 -2.67 -11.09
N LEU A 39 16.44 -2.75 -10.28
CA LEU A 39 15.23 -3.52 -10.54
C LEU A 39 14.17 -2.79 -11.39
N SER A 40 14.39 -1.52 -11.74
CA SER A 40 13.52 -0.78 -12.66
C SER A 40 13.99 -0.88 -14.11
N GLY A 41 13.07 -0.75 -15.07
CA GLY A 41 13.38 -0.94 -16.49
C GLY A 41 14.48 -0.02 -16.99
N ASN A 42 14.37 1.29 -16.67
CA ASN A 42 15.34 2.34 -17.04
C ASN A 42 16.40 2.62 -15.96
N GLN A 43 16.42 1.86 -14.85
CA GLN A 43 17.37 2.01 -13.76
C GLN A 43 17.42 3.43 -13.15
N ASN A 44 16.27 4.06 -12.99
CA ASN A 44 16.13 5.42 -12.44
C ASN A 44 15.10 5.54 -11.32
N ILE A 45 14.46 4.44 -10.90
CA ILE A 45 13.51 4.45 -9.78
C ILE A 45 13.68 3.17 -8.95
N ALA A 46 13.57 3.32 -7.63
CA ALA A 46 13.64 2.25 -6.65
C ALA A 46 12.37 2.22 -5.79
N CYS A 47 12.14 1.13 -5.04
CA CYS A 47 11.00 0.99 -4.14
C CYS A 47 10.90 2.17 -3.16
N ALA A 48 12.04 2.61 -2.64
CA ALA A 48 12.16 3.73 -1.71
C ALA A 48 11.63 5.08 -2.23
N HIS A 49 11.52 5.28 -3.54
CA HIS A 49 10.98 6.54 -4.08
C HIS A 49 9.47 6.69 -3.82
N CYS A 50 8.74 5.56 -3.73
CA CYS A 50 7.30 5.56 -3.46
C CYS A 50 6.94 5.07 -2.04
N HIS A 51 7.93 4.60 -1.28
CA HIS A 51 7.77 3.97 0.03
C HIS A 51 8.87 4.43 1.01
N HIS A 52 9.15 5.74 1.03
CA HIS A 52 10.22 6.28 1.85
C HIS A 52 9.79 6.36 3.33
N PRO A 53 10.68 6.04 4.30
CA PRO A 53 10.35 6.11 5.73
C PRO A 53 9.93 7.51 6.21
N ASP A 54 10.43 8.59 5.59
CA ASP A 54 10.03 9.98 5.92
C ASP A 54 8.53 10.26 5.73
N PHE A 55 7.85 9.45 4.91
CA PHE A 55 6.41 9.53 4.66
C PHE A 55 5.69 8.28 5.19
N GLY A 56 6.21 7.69 6.28
CA GLY A 56 5.62 6.51 6.91
C GLY A 56 5.60 5.30 5.99
N THR A 57 6.56 5.18 5.07
CA THR A 57 6.64 4.16 3.99
C THR A 57 5.53 4.25 2.94
N SER A 58 4.83 5.40 2.88
CA SER A 58 4.00 5.81 1.76
C SER A 58 4.79 6.76 0.83
N ASP A 59 4.13 7.29 -0.21
CA ASP A 59 4.74 8.25 -1.14
C ASP A 59 4.59 9.71 -0.66
N GLY A 60 3.75 10.00 0.34
CA GLY A 60 3.42 11.39 0.71
C GLY A 60 2.63 12.18 -0.35
N LEU A 61 2.21 11.50 -1.43
CA LEU A 61 1.44 12.06 -2.54
C LEU A 61 0.08 11.36 -2.66
N SER A 62 -0.92 12.07 -3.18
CA SER A 62 -2.22 11.46 -3.48
C SER A 62 -2.09 10.40 -4.56
N LEU A 63 -1.45 10.77 -5.68
CA LEU A 63 -1.09 9.86 -6.75
C LEU A 63 0.37 10.07 -7.10
N GLY A 64 1.16 9.01 -6.92
CA GLY A 64 2.58 8.99 -7.16
C GLY A 64 2.95 9.11 -8.63
N ILE A 65 4.25 9.17 -8.85
CA ILE A 65 4.86 9.15 -10.18
C ILE A 65 5.92 8.05 -10.21
N GLY A 66 5.97 7.30 -11.31
CA GLY A 66 6.90 6.19 -11.46
C GLY A 66 8.17 6.59 -12.21
N GLU A 67 8.67 5.64 -12.97
CA GLU A 67 9.80 5.74 -13.90
C GLU A 67 9.82 7.10 -14.62
N GLY A 68 10.97 7.76 -14.55
CA GLY A 68 11.20 9.12 -15.05
C GLY A 68 10.97 10.22 -14.02
N GLY A 69 10.28 9.94 -12.91
CA GLY A 69 10.13 10.87 -11.79
C GLY A 69 11.35 10.90 -10.87
N GLU A 70 11.65 12.07 -10.30
CA GLU A 70 12.81 12.32 -9.41
C GLU A 70 12.34 12.92 -8.09
N GLY A 71 13.09 12.69 -7.00
CA GLY A 71 12.80 13.22 -5.66
C GLY A 71 11.87 12.35 -4.83
N LEU A 72 11.49 12.86 -3.65
CA LEU A 72 10.63 12.18 -2.69
C LEU A 72 9.44 13.07 -2.27
N GLY A 73 8.32 12.45 -1.93
CA GLY A 73 7.20 13.16 -1.33
C GLY A 73 6.64 14.31 -2.16
N PRO A 74 6.24 15.41 -1.51
CA PRO A 74 5.79 16.62 -2.19
C PRO A 74 6.81 17.26 -3.15
N ASP A 75 8.10 16.92 -3.03
CA ASP A 75 9.18 17.48 -3.86
C ASP A 75 9.39 16.70 -5.17
N ARG A 76 8.60 15.64 -5.42
CA ARG A 76 8.71 14.83 -6.64
C ARG A 76 8.44 15.63 -7.90
N THR A 77 9.33 15.50 -8.87
CA THR A 77 9.24 16.17 -10.18
C THR A 77 9.01 15.17 -11.32
N PRO A 78 8.27 15.53 -12.38
CA PRO A 78 7.81 14.59 -13.41
C PRO A 78 8.87 14.22 -14.46
N GLY A 79 10.15 14.48 -14.19
CA GLY A 79 11.21 14.36 -15.19
C GLY A 79 11.08 15.34 -16.36
N ILE A 80 12.03 15.26 -17.30
CA ILE A 80 12.09 16.12 -18.48
C ILE A 80 12.44 15.34 -19.74
N GLY A 81 12.18 15.95 -20.91
CA GLY A 81 12.61 15.41 -22.19
C GLY A 81 12.04 14.02 -22.48
N ALA A 82 12.93 13.06 -22.78
CA ALA A 82 12.58 11.68 -23.04
C ALA A 82 12.11 10.92 -21.79
N ASN A 83 12.55 11.35 -20.60
CA ASN A 83 12.24 10.72 -19.32
C ASN A 83 11.01 11.33 -18.64
N LYS A 84 10.28 12.24 -19.32
CA LYS A 84 9.07 12.82 -18.73
C LYS A 84 8.03 11.73 -18.48
N ILE A 85 7.39 11.76 -17.32
CA ILE A 85 6.35 10.78 -17.03
C ILE A 85 5.15 10.95 -17.97
N ARG A 86 4.53 9.84 -18.35
CA ARG A 86 3.37 9.84 -19.26
C ARG A 86 2.03 9.79 -18.55
N LYS A 87 1.99 9.23 -17.34
CA LYS A 87 0.80 9.10 -16.50
C LYS A 87 1.18 9.11 -15.03
N ARG A 88 0.19 9.32 -14.16
CA ARG A 88 0.30 9.10 -12.72
C ARG A 88 0.20 7.62 -12.40
N ILE A 89 0.77 7.21 -11.27
CA ILE A 89 0.46 5.93 -10.65
C ILE A 89 -1.05 5.93 -10.32
N PRO A 90 -1.80 4.86 -10.64
CA PRO A 90 -3.27 4.86 -10.53
C PRO A 90 -3.86 5.07 -9.14
N ARG A 91 -3.08 4.83 -8.08
CA ARG A 91 -3.54 4.80 -6.69
C ARG A 91 -2.45 5.34 -5.76
N ASN A 92 -2.86 5.75 -4.57
CA ASN A 92 -1.95 6.10 -3.48
C ASN A 92 -1.14 4.88 -3.04
N SER A 93 0.12 5.12 -2.72
CA SER A 93 1.05 4.13 -2.18
C SER A 93 0.78 3.91 -0.69
N PRO A 94 0.30 2.73 -0.25
CA PRO A 94 0.05 2.48 1.17
C PRO A 94 1.36 2.32 1.95
N GLY A 95 1.32 2.58 3.26
CA GLY A 95 2.41 2.19 4.16
C GLY A 95 2.62 0.67 4.19
N LEU A 96 3.87 0.26 4.41
CA LEU A 96 4.35 -1.13 4.39
C LEU A 96 4.37 -1.79 5.80
N TRP A 97 3.74 -1.14 6.78
CA TRP A 97 3.69 -1.60 8.17
C TRP A 97 3.06 -2.99 8.32
N ASN A 98 3.73 -3.89 9.04
CA ASN A 98 3.26 -5.22 9.42
C ASN A 98 2.85 -6.16 8.28
N LEU A 99 3.32 -5.94 7.05
CA LEU A 99 3.00 -6.83 5.91
C LEU A 99 3.60 -8.25 6.04
N GLY A 100 4.52 -8.48 6.98
CA GLY A 100 5.04 -9.81 7.33
C GLY A 100 4.15 -10.64 8.27
N ALA A 101 2.98 -10.13 8.67
CA ALA A 101 2.06 -10.86 9.55
C ALA A 101 1.39 -12.05 8.82
N LYS A 102 1.28 -13.19 9.50
CA LYS A 102 0.70 -14.44 8.97
C LYS A 102 -0.78 -14.32 8.60
N ASP A 103 -1.50 -13.43 9.28
CA ASP A 103 -2.92 -13.21 9.04
C ASP A 103 -3.19 -12.46 7.72
N ILE A 104 -2.18 -11.84 7.10
CA ILE A 104 -2.35 -11.13 5.82
C ILE A 104 -2.53 -12.13 4.67
N HIS A 105 -3.72 -12.14 4.09
CA HIS A 105 -4.10 -13.07 3.03
C HIS A 105 -4.42 -12.40 1.69
N THR A 106 -4.57 -11.07 1.66
CA THR A 106 -4.89 -10.29 0.47
C THR A 106 -4.19 -8.92 0.50
N VAL A 107 -3.61 -8.48 -0.62
CA VAL A 107 -2.92 -7.18 -0.75
C VAL A 107 -3.32 -6.44 -2.03
N PHE A 108 -2.84 -5.20 -2.16
CA PHE A 108 -3.36 -4.14 -3.06
C PHE A 108 -4.76 -3.64 -2.70
N HIS A 109 -5.05 -2.39 -3.05
CA HIS A 109 -6.34 -1.74 -2.77
C HIS A 109 -7.54 -2.48 -3.38
N ASP A 110 -7.39 -3.21 -4.49
CA ASP A 110 -8.44 -4.02 -5.13
C ASP A 110 -8.37 -5.51 -4.75
N GLY A 111 -7.35 -5.92 -4.00
CA GLY A 111 -7.16 -7.31 -3.61
C GLY A 111 -6.84 -8.25 -4.76
N ARG A 112 -6.22 -7.74 -5.83
CA ARG A 112 -5.82 -8.54 -7.00
C ARG A 112 -4.71 -9.55 -6.71
N LEU A 113 -4.12 -9.52 -5.52
CA LEU A 113 -3.16 -10.52 -5.06
C LEU A 113 -3.64 -11.10 -3.73
N SER A 114 -3.83 -12.41 -3.69
CA SER A 114 -4.30 -13.15 -2.51
C SER A 114 -3.74 -14.57 -2.46
N ILE A 115 -3.73 -15.17 -1.27
CA ILE A 115 -3.36 -16.59 -1.10
C ILE A 115 -4.45 -17.46 -1.74
N SER A 116 -4.07 -18.36 -2.64
CA SER A 116 -4.98 -19.26 -3.36
C SER A 116 -4.22 -20.30 -4.18
N ASP A 117 -4.67 -21.56 -4.16
CA ASP A 117 -4.04 -22.63 -4.95
C ASP A 117 -4.57 -22.74 -6.39
N VAL A 118 -5.36 -21.78 -6.86
CA VAL A 118 -6.07 -21.86 -8.16
C VAL A 118 -5.12 -22.04 -9.37
N TYR A 119 -3.89 -21.52 -9.30
CA TYR A 119 -2.87 -21.67 -10.35
C TYR A 119 -1.71 -22.61 -9.95
N GLY A 120 -1.77 -23.24 -8.78
CA GLY A 120 -0.74 -24.18 -8.30
C GLY A 120 0.54 -23.54 -7.72
N ASN A 121 0.67 -22.21 -7.76
CA ASN A 121 1.81 -21.46 -7.21
C ASN A 121 1.52 -20.78 -5.86
N GLY A 122 0.39 -21.12 -5.22
CA GLY A 122 -0.02 -20.60 -3.90
C GLY A 122 -0.67 -19.21 -3.91
N PHE A 123 -0.77 -18.54 -5.06
CA PHE A 123 -1.38 -17.21 -5.16
C PHE A 123 -2.40 -17.08 -6.30
N ASN A 124 -3.46 -16.32 -6.05
CA ASN A 124 -4.26 -15.70 -7.11
C ASN A 124 -3.69 -14.31 -7.37
N SER A 125 -3.21 -14.07 -8.59
CA SER A 125 -2.51 -12.83 -8.96
C SER A 125 -2.74 -12.46 -10.43
N PRO A 126 -2.42 -11.21 -10.86
CA PRO A 126 -2.47 -10.82 -12.27
C PRO A 126 -1.55 -11.63 -13.18
N ALA A 127 -0.53 -12.30 -12.63
CA ALA A 127 0.38 -13.15 -13.39
C ALA A 127 -0.16 -14.57 -13.58
N GLN A 128 -1.19 -14.98 -12.84
CA GLN A 128 -1.82 -16.30 -12.95
C GLN A 128 -0.78 -17.44 -12.86
N GLU A 129 -0.79 -18.40 -13.79
CA GLU A 129 0.18 -19.49 -13.89
C GLU A 129 1.61 -19.03 -14.20
N TRP A 130 1.81 -17.77 -14.61
CA TRP A 130 3.13 -17.22 -14.91
C TRP A 130 3.86 -16.67 -13.67
N LEU A 131 3.19 -16.59 -12.51
CA LEU A 131 3.86 -16.25 -11.25
C LEU A 131 4.84 -17.38 -10.89
N PRO A 132 6.11 -17.05 -10.55
CA PRO A 132 7.11 -18.06 -10.28
C PRO A 132 6.85 -18.80 -8.97
N ASP A 133 7.28 -20.06 -8.91
CA ASP A 133 7.26 -20.86 -7.69
C ASP A 133 8.33 -20.42 -6.68
N GLY A 134 8.19 -20.87 -5.43
CA GLY A 134 9.17 -20.67 -4.36
C GLY A 134 9.09 -19.32 -3.62
N LEU A 135 8.07 -18.51 -3.92
CA LEU A 135 7.78 -17.28 -3.17
C LEU A 135 7.31 -17.65 -1.75
N ASN A 136 8.02 -17.17 -0.74
CA ASN A 136 7.83 -17.61 0.66
C ASN A 136 6.72 -16.86 1.41
N SER A 137 6.13 -15.83 0.81
CA SER A 137 5.11 -14.98 1.43
C SER A 137 4.29 -14.23 0.39
N LEU A 138 3.10 -13.76 0.79
CA LEU A 138 2.29 -12.86 -0.03
C LEU A 138 3.03 -11.54 -0.33
N LEU A 139 3.88 -11.09 0.59
CA LEU A 139 4.73 -9.91 0.44
C LEU A 139 5.81 -10.11 -0.64
N ALA A 140 6.41 -11.29 -0.73
CA ALA A 140 7.32 -11.64 -1.83
C ALA A 140 6.60 -11.60 -3.18
N ALA A 141 5.42 -12.21 -3.28
CA ALA A 141 4.60 -12.12 -4.49
C ALA A 141 4.24 -10.66 -4.85
N GLN A 142 3.93 -9.83 -3.85
CA GLN A 142 3.57 -8.43 -4.06
C GLN A 142 4.72 -7.62 -4.65
N ALA A 143 5.95 -7.85 -4.17
CA ALA A 143 7.15 -7.14 -4.59
C ALA A 143 7.45 -7.27 -6.10
N LEU A 144 6.92 -8.29 -6.77
CA LEU A 144 7.14 -8.53 -8.19
C LEU A 144 6.34 -7.61 -9.13
N PHE A 145 5.18 -7.13 -8.70
CA PHE A 145 4.25 -6.43 -9.59
C PHE A 145 4.67 -5.00 -9.94
N PRO A 146 5.21 -4.17 -9.01
CA PRO A 146 5.73 -2.85 -9.37
C PRO A 146 6.81 -2.92 -10.46
N LEU A 147 7.65 -3.97 -10.44
CA LEU A 147 8.73 -4.22 -11.42
C LEU A 147 8.24 -4.39 -12.86
N THR A 148 6.98 -4.81 -13.04
CA THR A 148 6.35 -5.03 -14.35
C THR A 148 5.32 -3.97 -14.70
N SER A 149 5.03 -3.04 -13.77
CA SER A 149 4.03 -2.01 -13.97
C SER A 149 4.61 -0.84 -14.75
N GLN A 150 3.98 -0.54 -15.89
CA GLN A 150 4.44 0.46 -16.86
C GLN A 150 4.67 1.85 -16.23
N PHE A 151 3.77 2.27 -15.33
CA PHE A 151 3.81 3.61 -14.73
C PHE A 151 4.38 3.61 -13.31
N GLU A 152 4.94 2.48 -12.87
CA GLU A 152 5.67 2.36 -11.61
C GLU A 152 7.16 2.16 -11.93
N MET A 153 7.65 0.92 -12.09
CA MET A 153 9.10 0.68 -12.25
C MET A 153 9.51 0.18 -13.63
N ALA A 154 8.61 -0.37 -14.45
CA ALA A 154 9.01 -0.92 -15.75
C ALA A 154 9.38 0.17 -16.76
N GLY A 155 8.68 1.32 -16.74
CA GLY A 155 8.77 2.36 -17.77
C GLY A 155 7.77 2.14 -18.91
N ASN A 156 7.79 2.99 -19.92
CA ASN A 156 6.81 2.96 -21.00
C ASN A 156 7.17 2.02 -22.16
N VAL A 157 6.15 1.73 -22.98
CA VAL A 157 6.32 0.95 -24.21
C VAL A 157 7.43 1.55 -25.07
N ALA A 158 8.34 0.67 -25.52
CA ALA A 158 9.50 0.96 -26.36
C ALA A 158 10.62 1.79 -25.71
N GLU A 159 10.63 1.94 -24.38
CA GLU A 159 11.74 2.62 -23.67
C GLU A 159 12.89 1.68 -23.31
N ASN A 160 12.62 0.41 -22.99
CA ASN A 160 13.64 -0.56 -22.60
C ASN A 160 13.22 -2.01 -22.88
N GLU A 161 14.16 -2.94 -22.68
CA GLU A 161 13.96 -4.38 -22.86
C GLU A 161 12.95 -4.99 -21.88
N VAL A 162 12.82 -4.45 -20.67
CA VAL A 162 11.90 -4.97 -19.65
C VAL A 162 10.46 -4.73 -20.10
N THR A 163 10.12 -3.52 -20.56
CA THR A 163 8.76 -3.23 -21.04
C THR A 163 8.42 -3.99 -22.32
N GLY A 164 9.40 -4.16 -23.21
CA GLY A 164 9.24 -5.02 -24.38
C GLY A 164 8.92 -6.47 -24.02
N ALA A 165 9.62 -7.02 -23.03
CA ALA A 165 9.40 -8.38 -22.54
C ALA A 165 8.06 -8.53 -21.81
N VAL A 166 7.72 -7.61 -20.91
CA VAL A 166 6.45 -7.60 -20.16
C VAL A 166 5.25 -7.47 -21.08
N HIS A 167 5.37 -6.71 -22.19
CA HIS A 167 4.30 -6.57 -23.17
C HIS A 167 3.94 -7.90 -23.85
N ASP A 168 4.91 -8.78 -24.06
CA ASP A 168 4.71 -10.13 -24.59
C ASP A 168 4.18 -11.07 -23.49
N ARG A 169 4.86 -11.15 -22.35
CA ARG A 169 4.41 -11.93 -21.19
C ARG A 169 5.03 -11.41 -19.89
N ILE A 170 4.23 -11.31 -18.83
CA ILE A 170 4.62 -10.64 -17.57
C ILE A 170 5.93 -11.16 -16.95
N ASP A 171 6.14 -12.47 -16.96
CA ASP A 171 7.29 -13.16 -16.37
C ASP A 171 8.60 -12.97 -17.15
N LYS A 172 8.52 -12.62 -18.44
CA LYS A 172 9.72 -12.39 -19.25
C LYS A 172 10.52 -11.18 -18.77
N GLY A 173 9.84 -10.17 -18.21
CA GLY A 173 10.50 -9.02 -17.60
C GLY A 173 11.36 -9.42 -16.39
N TRP A 174 10.83 -10.30 -15.54
CA TRP A 174 11.53 -10.78 -14.35
C TRP A 174 12.83 -11.51 -14.67
N SER A 175 12.88 -12.25 -15.78
CA SER A 175 14.11 -12.94 -16.22
C SER A 175 15.24 -11.95 -16.57
N ILE A 176 14.88 -10.79 -17.14
CA ILE A 176 15.84 -9.71 -17.43
C ILE A 176 16.36 -9.11 -16.13
N LEU A 177 15.46 -8.81 -15.20
CA LEU A 177 15.83 -8.23 -13.90
C LEU A 177 16.70 -9.18 -13.07
N ALA A 178 16.33 -10.46 -13.00
CA ALA A 178 17.13 -11.49 -12.34
C ALA A 178 18.52 -11.62 -12.97
N LYS A 179 18.62 -11.53 -14.31
CA LYS A 179 19.90 -11.52 -15.01
C LYS A 179 20.80 -10.37 -14.53
N ARG A 180 20.26 -9.17 -14.30
CA ARG A 180 21.05 -8.02 -13.81
C ARG A 180 21.67 -8.32 -12.45
N ILE A 181 20.89 -8.87 -11.52
CA ILE A 181 21.32 -9.23 -10.17
C ILE A 181 22.43 -10.30 -10.21
N ARG A 182 22.21 -11.42 -10.92
CA ARG A 182 23.24 -12.48 -10.98
C ARG A 182 24.54 -12.05 -11.64
N THR A 183 24.50 -11.11 -12.59
CA THR A 183 25.72 -10.60 -13.25
C THR A 183 26.40 -9.47 -12.46
N SER A 184 25.77 -8.95 -11.41
CA SER A 184 26.39 -7.98 -10.52
C SER A 184 27.41 -8.70 -9.63
N SER A 185 28.65 -8.21 -9.61
CA SER A 185 29.68 -8.76 -8.73
C SER A 185 29.31 -8.62 -7.25
N TYR A 186 28.60 -7.55 -6.90
CA TYR A 186 28.11 -7.31 -5.55
C TYR A 186 26.90 -8.19 -5.23
N TYR A 187 25.79 -8.04 -5.97
CA TYR A 187 24.57 -8.77 -5.62
C TYR A 187 24.67 -10.26 -5.88
N GLY A 188 25.32 -10.70 -6.97
CA GLY A 188 25.48 -12.11 -7.28
C GLY A 188 26.19 -12.86 -6.15
N SER A 189 27.30 -12.31 -5.64
CA SER A 189 28.04 -12.92 -4.53
C SER A 189 27.28 -12.84 -3.20
N ALA A 190 26.61 -11.72 -2.92
CA ALA A 190 25.81 -11.57 -1.71
C ALA A 190 24.62 -12.56 -1.69
N MET A 191 23.91 -12.72 -2.80
CA MET A 191 22.78 -13.65 -2.91
C MET A 191 23.21 -15.11 -2.71
N VAL A 192 24.34 -15.53 -3.29
CA VAL A 192 24.91 -16.87 -3.05
C VAL A 192 25.24 -17.09 -1.57
N ALA A 193 25.71 -16.05 -0.87
CA ALA A 193 26.04 -16.16 0.55
C ALA A 193 24.80 -16.25 1.46
N ALA A 194 23.68 -15.63 1.10
CA ALA A 194 22.48 -15.51 1.95
C ALA A 194 21.38 -16.54 1.68
N PHE A 195 21.48 -17.31 0.59
CA PHE A 195 20.50 -18.33 0.22
C PHE A 195 21.17 -19.69 0.14
N ASP A 196 20.93 -20.54 1.14
CA ASP A 196 21.50 -21.88 1.25
C ASP A 196 21.23 -22.76 0.01
N GLU A 197 20.13 -22.51 -0.70
CA GLU A 197 19.76 -23.25 -1.90
C GLU A 197 20.47 -22.80 -3.19
N ILE A 198 21.29 -21.74 -3.14
CA ILE A 198 22.02 -21.19 -4.29
C ILE A 198 23.51 -21.48 -4.15
N GLU A 199 24.06 -22.32 -5.03
CA GLU A 199 25.50 -22.62 -5.05
C GLU A 199 26.27 -21.63 -5.94
N THR A 200 25.65 -21.16 -7.02
CA THR A 200 26.28 -20.22 -7.96
C THR A 200 25.33 -19.09 -8.37
N ALA A 201 25.89 -17.95 -8.77
CA ALA A 201 25.09 -16.78 -9.11
C ALA A 201 24.12 -17.06 -10.29
N GLU A 202 24.46 -17.98 -11.20
CA GLU A 202 23.63 -18.35 -12.35
C GLU A 202 22.25 -18.91 -11.95
N GLU A 203 22.13 -19.48 -10.75
CA GLU A 203 20.91 -20.07 -10.19
C GLU A 203 19.96 -19.02 -9.61
N ILE A 204 20.43 -17.78 -9.40
CA ILE A 204 19.59 -16.70 -8.86
C ILE A 204 18.45 -16.41 -9.84
N THR A 205 17.22 -16.55 -9.34
CA THR A 205 15.99 -16.20 -10.04
C THR A 205 15.34 -14.96 -9.44
N ILE A 206 14.23 -14.51 -10.04
CA ILE A 206 13.43 -13.43 -9.45
C ILE A 206 12.83 -13.81 -8.09
N THR A 207 12.64 -15.11 -7.83
CA THR A 207 12.07 -15.60 -6.58
C THR A 207 12.93 -15.22 -5.38
N GLN A 208 14.24 -15.47 -5.41
CA GLN A 208 15.12 -15.08 -4.29
C GLN A 208 15.23 -13.57 -4.13
N ILE A 209 15.20 -12.81 -5.23
CA ILE A 209 15.17 -11.34 -5.19
C ILE A 209 13.91 -10.85 -4.46
N ALA A 210 12.76 -11.42 -4.80
CA ALA A 210 11.48 -11.09 -4.16
C ALA A 210 11.43 -11.53 -2.69
N ASN A 211 11.97 -12.70 -2.35
CA ASN A 211 12.06 -13.19 -0.98
C ASN A 211 12.98 -12.31 -0.13
N ALA A 212 14.11 -11.84 -0.66
CA ALA A 212 15.01 -10.89 0.00
C ALA A 212 14.30 -9.55 0.29
N LEU A 213 13.63 -8.98 -0.72
CA LEU A 213 12.81 -7.78 -0.55
C LEU A 213 11.74 -7.98 0.53
N ALA A 214 11.01 -9.09 0.50
CA ALA A 214 10.00 -9.40 1.51
C ALA A 214 10.59 -9.51 2.92
N ALA A 215 11.73 -10.16 3.07
CA ALA A 215 12.44 -10.28 4.34
C ALA A 215 12.79 -8.90 4.91
N PHE A 216 13.36 -8.02 4.10
CA PHE A 216 13.64 -6.63 4.49
C PHE A 216 12.38 -5.90 4.94
N MET A 217 11.37 -5.82 4.08
CA MET A 217 10.15 -5.05 4.35
C MET A 217 9.41 -5.57 5.60
N ALA A 218 9.37 -6.90 5.79
CA ALA A 218 8.72 -7.52 6.93
C ALA A 218 9.46 -7.27 8.26
N ILE A 219 10.79 -7.27 8.24
CA ILE A 219 11.63 -7.05 9.43
C ILE A 219 11.68 -5.56 9.80
N GLU A 220 11.88 -4.70 8.80
CA GLU A 220 12.10 -3.27 8.98
C GLU A 220 10.86 -2.55 9.51
N TRP A 221 9.69 -2.85 8.96
CA TRP A 221 8.43 -2.15 9.28
C TRP A 221 7.47 -2.99 10.11
N ARG A 222 8.02 -3.89 10.91
CA ARG A 222 7.28 -4.54 11.99
C ARG A 222 7.03 -3.55 13.12
N SER A 223 5.79 -3.45 13.56
CA SER A 223 5.34 -2.52 14.60
C SER A 223 4.29 -3.16 15.49
N THR A 224 4.70 -3.47 16.72
CA THR A 224 3.91 -4.22 17.72
C THR A 224 4.08 -3.64 19.13
N ASP A 225 4.53 -2.40 19.23
CA ASP A 225 4.97 -1.78 20.48
C ASP A 225 4.19 -0.50 20.83
N SER A 226 3.13 -0.16 20.10
CA SER A 226 2.36 1.07 20.30
C SER A 226 1.73 1.18 21.70
N ALA A 227 1.28 2.38 22.07
CA ALA A 227 0.52 2.58 23.32
C ALA A 227 -0.73 1.69 23.39
N PHE A 228 -1.39 1.46 22.25
CA PHE A 228 -2.50 0.51 22.16
C PHE A 228 -2.04 -0.94 22.36
N ASP A 229 -0.88 -1.35 21.83
CA ASP A 229 -0.34 -2.70 22.09
C ASP A 229 -0.05 -2.93 23.57
N GLN A 230 0.54 -1.95 24.26
CA GLN A 230 0.77 -2.02 25.70
C GLN A 230 -0.54 -2.12 26.47
N TYR A 231 -1.57 -1.37 26.05
CA TYR A 231 -2.91 -1.44 26.64
C TYR A 231 -3.52 -2.83 26.49
N LEU A 232 -3.48 -3.41 25.28
CA LEU A 232 -3.95 -4.76 25.02
C LEU A 232 -3.17 -5.84 25.80
N ALA A 233 -1.88 -5.59 26.07
CA ALA A 233 -1.04 -6.45 26.90
C ALA A 233 -1.29 -6.28 28.41
N GLY A 234 -2.25 -5.45 28.81
CA GLY A 234 -2.69 -5.28 30.21
C GLY A 234 -2.16 -4.03 30.91
N ASN A 235 -1.32 -3.20 30.27
CA ASN A 235 -0.93 -1.91 30.81
C ASN A 235 -2.03 -0.87 30.54
N THR A 236 -3.06 -0.85 31.38
CA THR A 236 -4.21 0.05 31.20
C THR A 236 -3.86 1.54 31.26
N ASP A 237 -2.69 1.90 31.79
CA ASP A 237 -2.23 3.29 31.89
C ASP A 237 -1.47 3.76 30.66
N ALA A 238 -1.23 2.88 29.68
CA ALA A 238 -0.59 3.23 28.42
C ALA A 238 -1.41 4.21 27.56
N LEU A 239 -2.75 4.18 27.71
CA LEU A 239 -3.65 5.13 27.05
C LEU A 239 -4.06 6.27 27.98
N THR A 240 -3.99 7.49 27.46
CA THR A 240 -4.59 8.67 28.09
C THR A 240 -6.11 8.56 28.16
N VAL A 241 -6.75 9.40 28.99
CA VAL A 241 -8.21 9.45 29.09
C VAL A 241 -8.87 9.74 27.74
N THR A 242 -8.34 10.69 26.96
CA THR A 242 -8.87 11.02 25.63
C THR A 242 -8.72 9.86 24.65
N GLN A 243 -7.60 9.14 24.68
CA GLN A 243 -7.39 7.94 23.86
C GLN A 243 -8.38 6.82 24.22
N LYS A 244 -8.65 6.61 25.51
CA LYS A 244 -9.68 5.64 25.96
C LYS A 244 -11.07 6.04 25.47
N SER A 245 -11.45 7.32 25.58
CA SER A 245 -12.71 7.82 25.02
C SER A 245 -12.80 7.62 23.50
N GLY A 246 -11.69 7.83 22.78
CA GLY A 246 -11.61 7.56 21.35
C GLY A 246 -11.74 6.08 21.00
N MET A 247 -11.09 5.21 21.77
CA MET A 247 -11.23 3.76 21.67
C MET A 247 -12.68 3.33 21.89
N ASP A 248 -13.35 3.87 22.92
CA ASP A 248 -14.75 3.57 23.20
C ASP A 248 -15.69 3.97 22.06
N LEU A 249 -15.40 5.08 21.40
CA LEU A 249 -16.12 5.50 20.18
C LEU A 249 -15.85 4.53 19.03
N PHE A 250 -14.58 4.18 18.79
CA PHE A 250 -14.13 3.30 17.70
C PHE A 250 -14.77 1.90 17.76
N TYR A 251 -14.82 1.33 18.97
CA TYR A 251 -15.42 0.02 19.25
C TYR A 251 -16.92 0.08 19.58
N GLY A 252 -17.51 1.28 19.62
CA GLY A 252 -18.90 1.50 19.99
C GLY A 252 -19.63 2.39 18.99
N LYS A 253 -19.94 3.61 19.40
CA LYS A 253 -20.83 4.53 18.68
C LYS A 253 -20.42 4.80 17.23
N ALA A 254 -19.11 4.92 16.97
CA ALA A 254 -18.60 5.24 15.64
C ALA A 254 -18.49 4.01 14.72
N GLN A 255 -18.60 2.80 15.28
CA GLN A 255 -18.63 1.53 14.54
C GLN A 255 -17.42 1.29 13.61
N CYS A 256 -16.30 1.97 13.81
CA CYS A 256 -15.10 1.85 12.97
C CYS A 256 -14.56 0.41 12.98
N SER A 257 -14.63 -0.24 14.15
CA SER A 257 -14.24 -1.63 14.35
C SER A 257 -15.06 -2.67 13.57
N SER A 258 -16.19 -2.29 12.96
CA SER A 258 -16.96 -3.21 12.10
C SER A 258 -16.19 -3.66 10.86
N CYS A 259 -15.28 -2.81 10.38
CA CYS A 259 -14.37 -3.09 9.25
C CYS A 259 -12.91 -3.10 9.72
N HIS A 260 -12.51 -2.13 10.55
CA HIS A 260 -11.15 -2.04 11.10
C HIS A 260 -11.02 -2.89 12.37
N SER A 261 -11.10 -4.20 12.21
CA SER A 261 -11.16 -5.19 13.29
C SER A 261 -9.86 -5.99 13.46
N GLY A 262 -9.78 -6.78 14.53
CA GLY A 262 -8.67 -7.69 14.79
C GLY A 262 -7.36 -6.99 15.16
N SER A 263 -6.33 -7.77 15.43
CA SER A 263 -5.05 -7.26 15.94
C SER A 263 -4.31 -6.35 14.94
N LEU A 264 -4.61 -6.43 13.64
CA LEU A 264 -4.04 -5.59 12.59
C LEU A 264 -4.94 -4.39 12.21
N MET A 265 -6.10 -4.22 12.86
CA MET A 265 -7.08 -3.16 12.57
C MET A 265 -7.60 -3.19 11.12
N THR A 266 -7.83 -4.39 10.59
CA THR A 266 -8.42 -4.64 9.28
C THR A 266 -9.10 -6.01 9.25
N ASP A 267 -10.30 -6.06 8.68
CA ASP A 267 -10.98 -7.31 8.31
C ASP A 267 -10.54 -7.84 6.95
N GLN A 268 -9.71 -7.10 6.21
CA GLN A 268 -9.21 -7.42 4.88
C GLN A 268 -10.29 -7.57 3.81
N LYS A 269 -11.53 -7.16 4.09
CA LYS A 269 -12.67 -7.18 3.17
C LYS A 269 -12.70 -5.90 2.34
N PHE A 270 -13.72 -5.79 1.49
CA PHE A 270 -13.85 -4.75 0.48
C PHE A 270 -15.14 -3.97 0.69
N TYR A 271 -15.02 -2.64 0.77
CA TYR A 271 -16.15 -1.74 0.96
C TYR A 271 -16.03 -0.52 0.06
N ALA A 272 -17.18 -0.01 -0.38
CA ALA A 272 -17.27 1.21 -1.15
C ALA A 272 -17.55 2.37 -0.20
N LEU A 273 -16.52 3.19 0.00
CA LEU A 273 -16.60 4.36 0.86
C LEU A 273 -17.10 5.61 0.13
N GLY A 274 -17.02 5.62 -1.21
CA GLY A 274 -17.39 6.78 -2.03
C GLY A 274 -16.36 7.90 -1.99
N LEU A 275 -15.06 7.55 -1.96
CA LEU A 275 -14.00 8.55 -2.01
C LEU A 275 -14.11 9.39 -3.30
N PRO A 276 -13.89 10.72 -3.22
CA PRO A 276 -13.88 11.60 -4.39
C PRO A 276 -12.92 11.05 -5.48
N PRO A 277 -13.39 10.73 -6.69
CA PRO A 277 -12.57 10.08 -7.70
C PRO A 277 -11.68 11.09 -8.43
N PHE A 278 -10.44 10.72 -8.73
CA PHE A 278 -9.53 11.49 -9.60
C PHE A 278 -8.36 10.61 -10.04
N GLY A 279 -7.58 11.12 -10.99
CA GLY A 279 -6.49 10.43 -11.64
C GLY A 279 -6.95 9.40 -12.68
N PRO A 280 -6.00 8.60 -13.21
CA PRO A 280 -6.32 7.63 -14.26
C PRO A 280 -7.09 6.41 -13.72
N GLY A 281 -7.00 6.11 -12.43
CA GLY A 281 -7.52 4.89 -11.82
C GLY A 281 -6.99 3.60 -12.46
N ARG A 282 -7.37 2.44 -11.92
CA ARG A 282 -7.17 1.16 -12.63
C ARG A 282 -8.36 0.87 -13.54
N THR A 283 -8.39 1.56 -14.67
CA THR A 283 -9.39 1.35 -15.72
C THR A 283 -9.29 -0.08 -16.27
N ARG A 284 -10.42 -0.79 -16.35
CA ARG A 284 -10.45 -2.15 -16.91
C ARG A 284 -10.09 -2.12 -18.38
N GLN A 285 -9.54 -3.24 -18.86
CA GLN A 285 -9.31 -3.42 -20.28
C GLN A 285 -10.63 -3.23 -21.05
N TRP A 286 -10.60 -2.40 -22.08
CA TRP A 286 -11.76 -2.06 -22.93
C TRP A 286 -12.88 -1.27 -22.25
N ASP A 287 -12.69 -0.76 -21.03
CA ASP A 287 -13.64 0.18 -20.44
C ASP A 287 -13.54 1.51 -21.20
N PRO A 288 -14.64 2.01 -21.80
CA PRO A 288 -14.61 3.27 -22.54
C PRO A 288 -14.47 4.49 -21.62
N TYR A 289 -14.61 4.32 -20.31
CA TYR A 289 -14.52 5.38 -19.31
C TYR A 289 -13.25 5.20 -18.46
N ALA A 290 -12.47 6.26 -18.31
CA ALA A 290 -11.34 6.28 -17.38
C ALA A 290 -11.86 6.35 -15.94
N ARG A 291 -11.82 5.23 -15.21
CA ARG A 291 -12.32 5.11 -13.84
C ARG A 291 -11.61 4.00 -13.08
N ASP A 292 -11.59 4.11 -11.75
CA ASP A 292 -11.18 3.01 -10.88
C ASP A 292 -12.41 2.23 -10.40
N VAL A 293 -12.53 0.98 -10.85
CA VAL A 293 -13.65 0.12 -10.46
C VAL A 293 -13.40 -0.67 -9.18
N GLY A 294 -12.24 -0.50 -8.54
CA GLY A 294 -11.86 -1.22 -7.33
C GLY A 294 -11.84 -2.74 -7.52
N ARG A 295 -12.39 -3.46 -6.54
CA ARG A 295 -12.46 -4.92 -6.47
C ARG A 295 -13.10 -5.59 -7.70
N MET A 296 -14.04 -4.92 -8.36
CA MET A 296 -14.65 -5.42 -9.61
C MET A 296 -13.61 -5.71 -10.70
N GLY A 297 -12.47 -5.00 -10.69
CA GLY A 297 -11.38 -5.24 -11.63
C GLY A 297 -10.81 -6.66 -11.52
N GLU A 298 -10.83 -7.23 -10.32
CA GLU A 298 -10.39 -8.60 -10.03
C GLU A 298 -11.56 -9.59 -10.12
N SER A 299 -12.68 -9.31 -9.44
CA SER A 299 -13.75 -10.29 -9.31
C SER A 299 -14.65 -10.42 -10.54
N ASN A 300 -14.64 -9.45 -11.45
CA ASN A 300 -15.58 -9.30 -12.56
C ASN A 300 -17.07 -9.23 -12.14
N ARG A 301 -17.35 -8.93 -10.86
CA ARG A 301 -18.70 -8.86 -10.29
C ARG A 301 -19.17 -7.42 -10.13
N LEU A 302 -20.37 -7.10 -10.62
CA LEU A 302 -20.91 -5.74 -10.57
C LEU A 302 -21.23 -5.27 -9.14
N GLU A 303 -21.51 -6.20 -8.24
CA GLU A 303 -21.68 -5.95 -6.81
C GLU A 303 -20.40 -5.41 -6.16
N ASP A 304 -19.22 -5.77 -6.67
CA ASP A 304 -17.92 -5.36 -6.11
C ASP A 304 -17.39 -4.03 -6.66
N ALA A 305 -18.17 -3.34 -7.49
CA ALA A 305 -17.77 -2.07 -8.08
C ALA A 305 -17.48 -1.02 -7.00
N TYR A 306 -16.34 -0.33 -7.14
CA TYR A 306 -15.87 0.75 -6.26
C TYR A 306 -15.56 0.33 -4.82
N ARG A 307 -15.49 -0.98 -4.57
CA ARG A 307 -15.07 -1.49 -3.28
C ARG A 307 -13.55 -1.61 -3.22
N PHE A 308 -12.97 -1.15 -2.12
CA PHE A 308 -11.53 -1.22 -1.87
C PHE A 308 -11.28 -1.93 -0.54
N ARG A 309 -10.11 -2.56 -0.46
CA ARG A 309 -9.68 -3.31 0.72
C ARG A 309 -9.62 -2.38 1.93
N THR A 310 -10.16 -2.80 3.07
CA THR A 310 -9.98 -2.12 4.36
C THR A 310 -8.48 -2.05 4.69
N PRO A 311 -7.85 -0.87 4.77
CA PRO A 311 -6.43 -0.78 5.12
C PRO A 311 -6.22 -1.08 6.61
N MET A 312 -5.00 -1.51 6.96
CA MET A 312 -4.56 -1.58 8.36
C MET A 312 -4.43 -0.16 8.93
N LEU A 313 -4.76 0.03 10.22
CA LEU A 313 -4.66 1.33 10.88
C LEU A 313 -3.42 1.50 11.78
N ARG A 314 -2.57 0.48 11.90
CA ARG A 314 -1.31 0.61 12.64
C ARG A 314 -0.40 1.60 11.93
N ASN A 315 0.15 2.55 12.69
CA ASN A 315 0.95 3.67 12.17
C ASN A 315 0.24 4.57 11.13
N ILE A 316 -1.11 4.55 11.06
CA ILE A 316 -1.87 5.29 10.04
C ILE A 316 -1.55 6.78 10.02
N VAL A 317 -1.25 7.36 11.19
CA VAL A 317 -0.98 8.81 11.31
C VAL A 317 0.28 9.27 10.56
N LEU A 318 1.11 8.33 10.10
CA LEU A 318 2.36 8.60 9.37
C LEU A 318 2.20 8.56 7.84
N THR A 319 1.06 8.08 7.32
CA THR A 319 0.91 7.70 5.90
C THR A 319 -0.05 8.61 5.13
N ALA A 320 -0.15 9.89 5.53
CA ALA A 320 -0.94 10.85 4.78
C ALA A 320 -0.36 11.02 3.35
N PRO A 321 -1.20 11.30 2.33
CA PRO A 321 -2.66 11.47 2.38
C PRO A 321 -3.45 10.14 2.36
N TYR A 322 -4.73 10.20 2.70
CA TYR A 322 -5.58 9.04 3.01
C TYR A 322 -6.56 8.66 1.90
N GLY A 323 -6.82 7.35 1.81
CA GLY A 323 -7.73 6.72 0.83
C GLY A 323 -6.98 6.03 -0.30
N HIS A 324 -7.65 5.19 -1.09
CA HIS A 324 -7.00 4.42 -2.16
C HIS A 324 -6.35 5.30 -3.24
N ASN A 325 -6.76 6.55 -3.35
CA ASN A 325 -6.21 7.58 -4.24
C ASN A 325 -5.65 8.79 -3.47
N GLY A 326 -5.57 8.71 -2.13
CA GLY A 326 -5.07 9.80 -1.29
C GLY A 326 -5.94 11.07 -1.36
N ALA A 327 -7.26 10.92 -1.40
CA ALA A 327 -8.21 12.03 -1.54
C ALA A 327 -8.18 13.05 -0.38
N PHE A 328 -7.75 12.64 0.82
CA PHE A 328 -7.85 13.45 2.02
C PHE A 328 -6.47 13.73 2.64
N PRO A 329 -6.10 14.99 2.90
CA PRO A 329 -4.75 15.34 3.33
C PRO A 329 -4.45 15.01 4.80
N ASP A 330 -5.49 14.84 5.63
CA ASP A 330 -5.34 14.66 7.08
C ASP A 330 -6.36 13.67 7.65
N LEU A 331 -6.11 13.20 8.89
CA LEU A 331 -6.96 12.22 9.57
C LEU A 331 -8.37 12.75 9.81
N GLU A 332 -8.50 14.03 10.12
CA GLU A 332 -9.80 14.62 10.44
C GLU A 332 -10.72 14.58 9.22
N SER A 333 -10.23 14.98 8.06
CA SER A 333 -10.98 15.02 6.81
C SER A 333 -11.39 13.62 6.33
N ILE A 334 -10.52 12.61 6.45
CA ILE A 334 -10.91 11.22 6.15
C ILE A 334 -11.90 10.66 7.18
N ILE A 335 -11.78 10.98 8.47
CA ILE A 335 -12.76 10.58 9.49
C ILE A 335 -14.13 11.22 9.19
N ARG A 336 -14.16 12.51 8.88
CA ARG A 336 -15.40 13.21 8.49
C ARG A 336 -16.02 12.61 7.23
N HIS A 337 -15.21 12.14 6.29
CA HIS A 337 -15.71 11.39 5.14
C HIS A 337 -16.39 10.09 5.56
N HIS A 338 -15.80 9.31 6.47
CA HIS A 338 -16.46 8.11 7.01
C HIS A 338 -17.77 8.42 7.75
N LEU A 339 -17.86 9.57 8.42
CA LEU A 339 -19.08 9.96 9.13
C LEU A 339 -20.23 10.37 8.19
N ASN A 340 -19.92 10.98 7.05
CA ASN A 340 -20.92 11.34 6.05
C ASN A 340 -20.27 11.51 4.66
N PRO A 341 -20.16 10.42 3.87
CA PRO A 341 -19.49 10.46 2.57
C PRO A 341 -20.13 11.45 1.59
N ARG A 342 -21.47 11.58 1.61
CA ARG A 342 -22.21 12.45 0.68
C ARG A 342 -21.88 13.92 0.89
N THR A 343 -22.05 14.40 2.12
CA THR A 343 -21.72 15.80 2.45
C THR A 343 -20.22 16.05 2.35
N SER A 344 -19.38 15.08 2.69
CA SER A 344 -17.92 15.20 2.52
C SER A 344 -17.53 15.39 1.06
N GLN A 345 -18.12 14.64 0.13
CA GLN A 345 -17.81 14.75 -1.29
C GLN A 345 -18.27 16.08 -1.91
N GLU A 346 -19.40 16.63 -1.47
CA GLU A 346 -19.87 17.97 -1.88
C GLU A 346 -18.90 19.08 -1.47
N ASN A 347 -18.22 18.91 -0.33
CA ASN A 347 -17.26 19.88 0.19
C ASN A 347 -15.81 19.62 -0.28
N TRP A 348 -15.56 18.50 -0.94
CA TRP A 348 -14.23 18.15 -1.39
C TRP A 348 -13.81 19.02 -2.58
N THR A 349 -12.53 19.40 -2.61
CA THR A 349 -11.96 20.22 -3.69
C THR A 349 -10.67 19.59 -4.21
N PRO A 350 -10.33 19.78 -5.49
CA PRO A 350 -9.05 19.29 -6.06
C PRO A 350 -7.80 19.70 -5.29
N GLN A 351 -7.84 20.81 -4.53
CA GLN A 351 -6.73 21.30 -3.71
C GLN A 351 -6.42 20.40 -2.51
N MET A 352 -7.37 19.55 -2.11
CA MET A 352 -7.16 18.55 -1.06
C MET A 352 -6.28 17.38 -1.54
N ALA A 353 -6.16 17.18 -2.85
CA ALA A 353 -5.27 16.18 -3.42
C ALA A 353 -3.84 16.72 -3.52
N ALA A 354 -2.90 16.04 -2.86
CA ALA A 354 -1.46 16.28 -2.95
C ALA A 354 -0.90 15.69 -4.26
N LEU A 355 -1.29 16.28 -5.39
CA LEU A 355 -0.80 15.92 -6.71
C LEU A 355 0.44 16.75 -7.09
N PRO A 356 1.53 16.13 -7.58
CA PRO A 356 2.61 16.88 -8.22
C PRO A 356 2.07 17.73 -9.38
N LYS A 357 2.61 18.95 -9.52
CA LYS A 357 2.20 19.91 -10.55
C LYS A 357 2.73 19.49 -11.92
N ILE A 358 1.86 18.85 -12.71
CA ILE A 358 2.22 18.31 -14.03
C ILE A 358 1.24 18.87 -15.07
N PRO A 359 1.59 19.96 -15.77
CA PRO A 359 0.64 20.70 -16.62
C PRO A 359 -0.08 19.84 -17.67
N TRP A 360 0.60 18.82 -18.22
CA TRP A 360 0.02 17.94 -19.23
C TRP A 360 -0.91 16.85 -18.68
N LEU A 361 -0.94 16.65 -17.35
CA LEU A 361 -1.82 15.65 -16.70
C LEU A 361 -2.98 16.29 -15.91
N GLN A 362 -2.84 17.54 -15.48
CA GLN A 362 -3.83 18.26 -14.66
C GLN A 362 -5.26 18.20 -15.23
N LYS A 363 -5.41 18.33 -16.56
CA LYS A 363 -6.74 18.25 -17.20
C LYS A 363 -7.36 16.86 -17.06
N THR A 364 -6.56 15.82 -17.24
CA THR A 364 -7.05 14.44 -17.19
C THR A 364 -7.28 13.94 -15.77
N ASP A 365 -6.65 14.55 -14.77
CA ASP A 365 -6.78 14.15 -13.37
C ASP A 365 -8.22 14.23 -12.86
N PHE A 366 -9.01 15.19 -13.33
CA PHE A 366 -10.38 15.41 -12.83
C PHE A 366 -11.46 15.16 -13.88
N LEU A 367 -11.13 14.56 -15.02
CA LEU A 367 -12.07 14.33 -16.12
C LEU A 367 -13.29 13.50 -15.71
N VAL A 368 -13.13 12.59 -14.75
CA VAL A 368 -14.23 11.76 -14.21
C VAL A 368 -15.39 12.59 -13.65
N TRP A 369 -15.13 13.80 -13.15
CA TRP A 369 -16.17 14.70 -12.61
C TRP A 369 -17.08 15.29 -13.70
N GLU A 370 -16.66 15.25 -14.97
CA GLU A 370 -17.50 15.66 -16.10
C GLU A 370 -18.54 14.58 -16.46
N ASP A 371 -18.36 13.34 -15.99
CA ASP A 371 -19.31 12.23 -16.20
C ASP A 371 -20.31 12.11 -15.04
N ARG A 372 -21.45 12.80 -15.17
CA ARG A 372 -22.53 12.75 -14.18
C ARG A 372 -23.01 11.31 -13.88
N PHE A 373 -23.04 10.43 -14.87
CA PHE A 373 -23.55 9.06 -14.68
C PHE A 373 -22.54 8.21 -13.91
N GLU A 374 -21.25 8.40 -14.15
CA GLU A 374 -20.21 7.74 -13.37
C GLU A 374 -20.20 8.23 -11.92
N MET A 375 -20.35 9.55 -11.69
CA MET A 375 -20.46 10.11 -10.34
C MET A 375 -21.67 9.51 -9.61
N GLU A 376 -22.86 9.50 -10.24
CA GLU A 376 -24.07 8.91 -9.66
C GLU A 376 -23.90 7.40 -9.37
N ARG A 377 -23.23 6.67 -10.25
CA ARG A 377 -22.96 5.24 -10.09
C ARG A 377 -22.10 4.95 -8.86
N GLN A 378 -21.06 5.75 -8.60
CA GLN A 378 -20.21 5.63 -7.42
C GLN A 378 -21.00 5.94 -6.14
N PHE A 379 -21.80 7.01 -6.15
CA PHE A 379 -22.66 7.40 -5.02
C PHE A 379 -23.69 6.34 -4.62
N ASN A 380 -24.18 5.57 -5.59
CA ASN A 380 -25.17 4.51 -5.36
C ASN A 380 -24.56 3.21 -4.82
N LYS A 381 -23.23 3.17 -4.65
CA LYS A 381 -22.49 2.00 -4.17
C LYS A 381 -21.95 2.14 -2.75
N ILE A 382 -22.11 3.30 -2.12
CA ILE A 382 -21.61 3.55 -0.75
C ILE A 382 -22.20 2.52 0.22
N ASP A 383 -21.34 1.81 0.94
CA ASP A 383 -21.70 0.70 1.84
C ASP A 383 -21.89 1.13 3.30
N ILE A 384 -21.67 2.42 3.63
CA ILE A 384 -21.79 2.93 4.99
C ILE A 384 -22.90 3.99 5.14
N ASP A 385 -23.52 4.01 6.31
CA ASP A 385 -24.52 4.98 6.70
C ASP A 385 -23.90 6.16 7.45
N ALA A 386 -24.58 7.31 7.41
CA ALA A 386 -24.10 8.51 8.09
C ALA A 386 -24.20 8.37 9.62
N ILE A 387 -23.13 8.72 10.33
CA ILE A 387 -23.04 8.71 11.80
C ILE A 387 -22.77 10.13 12.29
N GLN A 388 -23.49 10.54 13.34
CA GLN A 388 -23.32 11.87 13.94
C GLN A 388 -22.40 11.79 15.16
N LEU A 389 -21.24 12.43 15.06
CA LEU A 389 -20.32 12.67 16.16
C LEU A 389 -20.15 14.18 16.36
N SER A 390 -20.01 14.58 17.62
CA SER A 390 -19.58 15.93 17.98
C SER A 390 -18.11 16.14 17.66
N GLU A 391 -17.69 17.41 17.61
CA GLU A 391 -16.30 17.80 17.41
C GLU A 391 -15.34 17.16 18.42
N LEU A 392 -15.74 17.09 19.70
CA LEU A 392 -14.94 16.45 20.75
C LEU A 392 -14.81 14.93 20.56
N GLU A 393 -15.84 14.28 20.04
CA GLU A 393 -15.80 12.85 19.73
C GLU A 393 -14.87 12.58 18.54
N VAL A 394 -14.88 13.42 17.50
CA VAL A 394 -13.94 13.34 16.38
C VAL A 394 -12.49 13.50 16.85
N GLN A 395 -12.22 14.50 17.70
CA GLN A 395 -10.88 14.69 18.26
C GLN A 395 -10.44 13.52 19.17
N SER A 396 -11.38 12.89 19.87
CA SER A 396 -11.09 11.68 20.66
C SER A 396 -10.72 10.50 19.75
N LEU A 397 -11.43 10.30 18.64
CA LEU A 397 -11.06 9.28 17.63
C LEU A 397 -9.67 9.53 17.05
N ILE A 398 -9.36 10.77 16.67
CA ILE A 398 -8.02 11.13 16.19
C ILE A 398 -6.97 10.80 17.26
N SER A 399 -7.21 11.17 18.52
CA SER A 399 -6.33 10.85 19.64
C SER A 399 -6.09 9.34 19.78
N PHE A 400 -7.13 8.52 19.65
CA PHE A 400 -7.01 7.07 19.64
C PHE A 400 -6.18 6.55 18.46
N LEU A 401 -6.37 7.06 17.24
CA LEU A 401 -5.56 6.65 16.09
C LEU A 401 -4.06 6.97 16.28
N HIS A 402 -3.72 8.07 16.96
CA HIS A 402 -2.33 8.34 17.37
C HIS A 402 -1.76 7.30 18.34
N SER A 403 -2.60 6.62 19.13
CA SER A 403 -2.14 5.54 20.01
C SER A 403 -1.74 4.25 19.29
N LEU A 404 -2.06 4.15 17.99
CA LEU A 404 -1.72 3.01 17.13
C LEU A 404 -0.33 3.12 16.49
N THR A 405 0.42 4.17 16.81
CA THR A 405 1.78 4.39 16.31
C THR A 405 2.80 3.74 17.23
N GLY A 406 3.65 2.88 16.68
CA GLY A 406 4.73 2.22 17.41
C GLY A 406 5.80 3.20 17.90
N PHE A 407 6.51 2.87 18.98
CA PHE A 407 7.62 3.69 19.46
C PHE A 407 8.89 3.48 18.63
N SER A 408 9.07 2.28 18.08
CA SER A 408 10.23 1.90 17.27
C SER A 408 10.25 2.46 15.86
N VAL A 409 9.21 3.20 15.42
CA VAL A 409 9.12 3.76 14.05
C VAL A 409 10.31 4.67 13.70
N ASN A 410 10.94 5.29 14.70
CA ASN A 410 12.12 6.16 14.55
C ASN A 410 13.45 5.43 14.80
N SER A 411 13.42 4.11 14.98
CA SER A 411 14.59 3.27 15.22
C SER A 411 14.55 2.04 14.31
N PRO A 412 14.56 2.25 12.97
CA PRO A 412 14.60 1.15 12.01
C PRO A 412 15.82 0.25 12.23
N LYS A 413 15.71 -1.02 11.85
CA LYS A 413 16.79 -1.99 12.02
C LYS A 413 17.91 -1.75 11.01
N PHE A 414 17.55 -1.38 9.77
CA PHE A 414 18.49 -1.09 8.69
C PHE A 414 18.57 0.41 8.38
N GLY A 415 17.43 1.10 8.30
CA GLY A 415 17.35 2.53 7.99
C GLY A 415 17.61 2.85 6.51
N VAL A 416 17.74 4.14 6.19
CA VAL A 416 18.09 4.59 4.83
C VAL A 416 19.60 4.45 4.62
N PRO A 417 20.09 3.79 3.55
CA PRO A 417 21.52 3.73 3.25
C PRO A 417 22.12 5.12 3.03
N GLU A 418 23.34 5.37 3.54
CA GLU A 418 24.03 6.67 3.41
C GLU A 418 24.21 7.15 1.96
N GLY A 419 24.27 6.21 1.00
CA GLY A 419 24.46 6.50 -0.42
C GLY A 419 23.17 6.65 -1.24
N PHE A 420 21.99 6.57 -0.62
CA PHE A 420 20.73 6.71 -1.35
C PHE A 420 20.57 8.14 -1.90
N ILE A 421 20.21 8.23 -3.18
CA ILE A 421 19.95 9.50 -3.86
C ILE A 421 18.44 9.56 -4.21
N PRO A 422 17.68 10.43 -3.54
CA PRO A 422 16.26 10.74 -3.79
C PRO A 422 15.88 11.10 -5.22
#